data_AF-S4NZ67-F1
#
_entry.id   AF-S4NZ67-F1
#
_cell.length_a   1.000
_cell.length_b   1.000
_cell.length_c   1.000
_cell.angle_alpha   90.00
_cell.angle_beta   90.00
_cell.angle_gamma   90.00
#
_symmetry.space_group_name_H-M   'P 1'
#
loop_
_entity.id
_entity.type
_entity.pdbx_description
1 polymer ?
#
loop_
_entity_poly.entity_id
_entity_poly.type
_entity_poly.pdbx_seq_one_letter_code
_entity_poly.pdbx_strand_id
1 'polypeptide(L)'
;MFDRYKSEAEELCLTDKENIIQFLRKIKIYWPQSLTKVWTDVFNNQLHNLNYQKASSLGMCILLPRSELLTILNKYAPENPKIDYGNINELNLNMQRCFAKNMHIARPQPPPEIILRYAQGDYLKCSLPSLLSIYHNLSAACSVKYISELLNAQVSLQKHAIRFSFIKMKIHEIPILYAKVWSTSK
;
A
#
# COMPACT_ATOMS: atom_id res chain seq x y z
N MET A 1 15.90 -14.74 26.80
CA MET A 1 15.61 -15.90 25.91
C MET A 1 15.57 -15.48 24.45
N PHE A 2 14.92 -14.37 24.09
CA PHE A 2 14.91 -13.83 22.71
C PHE A 2 16.30 -13.43 22.20
N ASP A 3 17.14 -12.82 23.05
CA ASP A 3 18.49 -12.35 22.64
C ASP A 3 19.40 -13.47 22.12
N ARG A 4 19.20 -14.70 22.60
CA ARG A 4 19.98 -15.87 22.19
C ARG A 4 19.76 -16.24 20.71
N TYR A 5 18.56 -15.97 20.18
CA TYR A 5 18.15 -16.35 18.83
C TYR A 5 17.88 -15.13 17.95
N LYS A 6 18.30 -13.94 18.39
CA LYS A 6 17.95 -12.68 17.74
C LYS A 6 18.46 -12.64 16.29
N SER A 7 19.74 -12.97 16.07
CA SER A 7 20.34 -12.91 14.72
C SER A 7 19.68 -13.89 13.75
N GLU A 8 19.40 -15.12 14.19
CA GLU A 8 18.72 -16.14 13.38
C GLU A 8 17.28 -15.72 13.05
N ALA A 9 16.57 -15.16 14.03
CA ALA A 9 15.22 -14.64 13.81
C ALA A 9 15.24 -13.45 12.84
N GLU A 10 16.21 -12.55 12.95
CA GLU A 10 16.38 -11.40 12.05
C GLU A 10 16.64 -11.87 10.61
N GLU A 11 17.58 -12.80 10.43
CA GLU A 11 17.87 -13.38 9.12
C GLU A 11 16.62 -14.01 8.50
N LEU A 12 15.89 -14.81 9.29
CA LEU A 12 14.65 -15.45 8.84
C LEU A 12 13.58 -14.41 8.46
N CYS A 13 13.43 -13.34 9.25
CA CYS A 13 12.49 -12.25 8.95
C CYS A 13 12.91 -11.37 7.76
N LEU A 14 14.19 -11.30 7.43
CA LEU A 14 14.66 -10.49 6.31
C LEU A 14 14.70 -11.28 4.99
N THR A 15 14.71 -12.61 5.06
CA THR A 15 14.87 -13.50 3.89
C THR A 15 13.61 -14.29 3.53
N ASP A 16 12.87 -14.84 4.51
CA ASP A 16 11.68 -15.66 4.31
C ASP A 16 10.38 -14.82 4.29
N LYS A 17 9.48 -15.12 3.35
CA LYS A 17 8.30 -14.30 3.01
C LYS A 17 6.97 -14.94 3.40
N GLU A 18 6.88 -16.25 3.53
CA GLU A 18 5.57 -16.91 3.64
C GLU A 18 5.07 -16.98 5.09
N ASN A 19 5.97 -17.17 6.05
CA ASN A 19 5.61 -17.28 7.48
C ASN A 19 5.67 -15.95 8.25
N ILE A 20 6.33 -14.94 7.70
CA ILE A 20 6.61 -13.69 8.40
C ILE A 20 5.36 -12.84 8.66
N ILE A 21 4.40 -12.80 7.74
CA ILE A 21 3.22 -11.93 7.88
C ILE A 21 2.40 -12.32 9.12
N GLN A 22 2.20 -13.62 9.33
CA GLN A 22 1.43 -14.11 10.47
C GLN A 22 2.18 -13.85 11.79
N PHE A 23 3.50 -14.09 11.80
CA PHE A 23 4.36 -13.81 12.93
C PHE A 23 4.31 -12.33 13.36
N LEU A 24 4.53 -11.40 12.41
CA LEU A 24 4.52 -9.97 12.68
C LEU A 24 3.15 -9.46 13.14
N ARG A 25 2.06 -10.02 12.60
CA ARG A 25 0.70 -9.72 13.06
C ARG A 25 0.48 -10.15 14.51
N LYS A 26 0.92 -11.35 14.88
CA LYS A 26 0.83 -11.83 16.27
C LYS A 26 1.67 -10.94 17.19
N ILE A 27 2.88 -10.56 16.76
CA ILE A 27 3.72 -9.64 17.54
C ILE A 27 3.03 -8.30 17.79
N LYS A 28 2.47 -7.69 16.74
CA LYS A 28 1.73 -6.43 16.86
C LYS A 28 0.58 -6.49 17.87
N ILE A 29 -0.10 -7.63 17.96
CA ILE A 29 -1.28 -7.80 18.82
C ILE A 29 -0.87 -8.12 20.26
N TYR A 30 0.01 -9.09 20.46
CA TYR A 30 0.33 -9.61 21.79
C TYR A 30 1.48 -8.87 22.50
N TRP A 31 2.37 -8.23 21.74
CA TRP A 31 3.53 -7.51 22.29
C TRP A 31 3.73 -6.11 21.67
N PRO A 32 2.68 -5.26 21.65
CA PRO A 32 2.69 -3.97 20.94
C PRO A 32 3.76 -2.99 21.44
N GLN A 33 4.15 -3.06 22.71
CA GLN A 33 5.09 -2.12 23.34
C GLN A 33 6.52 -2.67 23.45
N SER A 34 6.74 -3.97 23.17
CA SER A 34 8.04 -4.62 23.34
C SER A 34 8.56 -5.17 22.02
N LEU A 35 8.19 -6.40 21.64
CA LEU A 35 8.69 -7.05 20.42
C LEU A 35 8.34 -6.25 19.17
N THR A 36 7.16 -5.63 19.10
CA THR A 36 6.80 -4.77 17.96
C THR A 36 7.78 -3.64 17.76
N LYS A 37 8.24 -2.99 18.84
CA LYS A 37 9.21 -1.90 18.77
C LYS A 37 10.55 -2.41 18.24
N VAL A 38 11.05 -3.50 18.82
CA VAL A 38 12.32 -4.13 18.40
C VAL A 38 12.31 -4.46 16.92
N TRP A 39 11.24 -5.11 16.44
CA TRP A 39 11.13 -5.48 15.02
C TRP A 39 10.93 -4.28 14.10
N THR A 40 10.22 -3.25 14.56
CA THR A 40 10.09 -2.00 13.81
C THR A 40 11.45 -1.34 13.62
N ASP A 41 12.27 -1.29 14.67
CA ASP A 41 13.63 -0.73 14.61
C ASP A 41 14.52 -1.53 13.64
N VAL A 42 14.44 -2.88 13.67
CA VAL A 42 15.17 -3.75 12.72
C VAL A 42 14.78 -3.42 11.28
N PHE A 43 13.48 -3.39 10.95
CA PHE A 43 13.04 -3.10 9.59
C PHE A 43 13.35 -1.66 9.17
N ASN A 44 13.29 -0.70 10.08
CA ASN A 44 13.66 0.69 9.80
C ASN A 44 15.16 0.81 9.48
N ASN A 45 16.02 0.14 10.25
CA ASN A 45 17.47 0.14 10.02
C ASN A 45 17.85 -0.52 8.68
N GLN A 46 17.11 -1.56 8.28
CA GLN A 46 17.34 -2.26 7.01
C GLN A 46 16.53 -1.69 5.83
N LEU A 47 15.82 -0.58 6.02
CA LEU A 47 14.96 0.00 4.99
C LEU A 47 15.75 0.56 3.79
N HIS A 48 16.98 0.98 4.04
CA HIS A 48 17.90 1.50 3.03
C HIS A 48 18.82 0.43 2.44
N ASN A 49 18.69 -0.83 2.88
CA ASN A 49 19.45 -1.94 2.33
C ASN A 49 18.67 -2.61 1.20
N LEU A 50 19.17 -2.50 -0.04
CA LEU A 50 18.52 -3.02 -1.26
C LEU A 50 18.08 -4.49 -1.14
N ASN A 51 18.89 -5.32 -0.47
CA ASN A 51 18.61 -6.75 -0.29
C ASN A 51 17.39 -7.01 0.60
N TYR A 52 17.08 -6.07 1.50
CA TYR A 52 16.07 -6.24 2.54
C TYR A 52 14.86 -5.31 2.41
N GLN A 53 14.86 -4.31 1.52
CA GLN A 53 13.76 -3.33 1.40
C GLN A 53 12.38 -3.97 1.22
N LYS A 54 12.31 -5.12 0.53
CA LYS A 54 11.05 -5.85 0.37
C LYS A 54 10.51 -6.37 1.70
N ALA A 55 11.36 -6.97 2.53
CA ALA A 55 10.97 -7.44 3.86
C ALA A 55 10.74 -6.26 4.81
N SER A 56 11.62 -5.24 4.77
CA SER A 56 11.52 -4.03 5.57
C SER A 56 10.21 -3.27 5.32
N SER A 57 9.88 -2.97 4.06
CA SER A 57 8.61 -2.29 3.73
C SER A 57 7.37 -3.10 4.15
N LEU A 58 7.41 -4.43 4.01
CA LEU A 58 6.35 -5.33 4.45
C LEU A 58 6.18 -5.25 5.97
N GLY A 59 7.28 -5.38 6.71
CA GLY A 59 7.32 -5.28 8.16
C GLY A 59 6.80 -3.92 8.65
N MET A 60 7.24 -2.84 8.01
CA MET A 60 6.77 -1.48 8.31
C MET A 60 5.27 -1.32 8.06
N CYS A 61 4.73 -1.83 6.94
CA CYS A 61 3.28 -1.82 6.69
C CYS A 61 2.50 -2.61 7.74
N ILE A 62 3.06 -3.69 8.28
CA ILE A 62 2.40 -4.49 9.31
C ILE A 62 2.47 -3.81 10.68
N LEU A 63 3.67 -3.47 11.14
CA LEU A 63 3.96 -3.14 12.54
C LEU A 63 3.65 -1.69 12.90
N LEU A 64 3.87 -0.75 11.98
CA LEU A 64 3.75 0.67 12.31
C LEU A 64 2.32 1.06 12.75
N PRO A 65 2.21 2.01 13.68
CA PRO A 65 0.98 2.74 13.91
C PRO A 65 0.53 3.47 12.63
N ARG A 66 -0.78 3.71 12.52
CA ARG A 66 -1.36 4.30 11.31
C ARG A 66 -0.73 5.65 10.97
N SER A 67 -0.58 6.54 11.94
CA SER A 67 0.00 7.88 11.75
C SER A 67 1.42 7.81 11.17
N GLU A 68 2.27 6.98 11.77
CA GLU A 68 3.66 6.79 11.34
C GLU A 68 3.75 6.15 9.95
N LEU A 69 2.92 5.14 9.69
CA LEU A 69 2.82 4.53 8.36
C LEU A 69 2.44 5.58 7.31
N LEU A 70 1.45 6.42 7.58
CA LEU A 70 1.03 7.47 6.65
C LEU A 70 2.16 8.47 6.38
N THR A 71 2.94 8.85 7.39
CA THR A 71 4.11 9.71 7.23
C THR A 71 5.12 9.11 6.25
N ILE A 72 5.44 7.81 6.41
CA ILE A 72 6.39 7.11 5.53
C ILE A 72 5.82 6.96 4.12
N LEU A 73 4.55 6.56 3.97
CA LEU A 73 3.92 6.44 2.65
C LEU A 73 3.85 7.79 1.93
N ASN A 74 3.64 8.90 2.65
CA ASN A 74 3.68 10.22 2.04
C ASN A 74 5.10 10.63 1.62
N LYS A 75 6.11 10.27 2.42
CA LYS A 75 7.53 10.56 2.13
C LYS A 75 8.02 9.84 0.87
N TYR A 76 7.59 8.59 0.67
CA TYR A 76 7.99 7.77 -0.49
C TYR A 76 6.89 7.68 -1.55
N ALA A 77 5.96 8.63 -1.61
CA ALA A 77 5.00 8.68 -2.70
C ALA A 77 5.70 9.15 -3.98
N PRO A 78 5.44 8.52 -5.14
CA PRO A 78 5.94 9.04 -6.41
C PRO A 78 5.43 10.46 -6.65
N GLU A 79 6.34 11.36 -7.06
CA GLU A 79 5.99 12.72 -7.48
C GLU A 79 5.60 12.77 -8.96
N ASN A 80 6.27 11.94 -9.77
CA ASN A 80 6.03 11.83 -11.20
C ASN A 80 5.46 10.46 -11.57
N PRO A 81 4.45 10.39 -12.45
CA PRO A 81 3.85 9.12 -12.86
C PRO A 81 4.75 8.27 -13.76
N LYS A 82 5.72 8.89 -14.44
CA LYS A 82 6.73 8.20 -15.28
C LYS A 82 8.04 8.07 -14.51
N ILE A 83 8.69 6.93 -14.66
CA ILE A 83 10.03 6.70 -14.10
C ILE A 83 11.05 7.31 -15.06
N ASP A 84 11.89 8.22 -14.56
CA ASP A 84 13.04 8.74 -15.31
C ASP A 84 14.20 7.74 -15.22
N TYR A 85 14.35 6.91 -16.26
CA TYR A 85 15.42 5.91 -16.33
C TYR A 85 16.83 6.50 -16.48
N GLY A 86 16.97 7.78 -16.85
CA GLY A 86 18.25 8.46 -17.00
C GLY A 86 18.85 8.95 -15.68
N ASN A 87 18.02 9.18 -14.66
CA ASN A 87 18.44 9.68 -13.34
C ASN A 87 17.73 8.93 -12.19
N ILE A 88 17.86 7.60 -12.18
CA ILE A 88 17.22 6.75 -11.16
C ILE A 88 18.01 6.77 -9.85
N ASN A 89 17.34 7.18 -8.78
CA ASN A 89 17.70 6.73 -7.43
C ASN A 89 17.06 5.36 -7.18
N GLU A 90 17.86 4.30 -7.35
CA GLU A 90 17.37 2.92 -7.30
C GLU A 90 16.74 2.56 -5.95
N LEU A 91 17.34 3.06 -4.86
CA LEU A 91 16.88 2.84 -3.51
C LEU A 91 15.47 3.43 -3.30
N ASN A 92 15.24 4.65 -3.77
CA ASN A 92 13.94 5.31 -3.66
C ASN A 92 12.89 4.63 -4.56
N LEU A 93 13.25 4.31 -5.80
CA LEU A 93 12.37 3.62 -6.73
C LEU A 93 11.91 2.26 -6.20
N ASN A 94 12.84 1.47 -5.65
CA ASN A 94 12.51 0.17 -5.10
C ASN A 94 11.63 0.30 -3.84
N MET A 95 11.87 1.30 -3.00
CA MET A 95 11.01 1.65 -1.87
C MET A 95 9.58 2.01 -2.28
N GLN A 96 9.42 2.87 -3.28
CA GLN A 96 8.12 3.23 -3.85
C GLN A 96 7.36 1.99 -4.30
N ARG A 97 8.01 1.11 -5.07
CA ARG A 97 7.41 -0.14 -5.58
C ARG A 97 7.04 -1.10 -4.45
N CYS A 98 7.92 -1.24 -3.46
CA CYS A 98 7.71 -2.13 -2.33
C CYS A 98 6.53 -1.67 -1.46
N PHE A 99 6.45 -0.37 -1.12
CA PHE A 99 5.30 0.16 -0.38
C PHE A 99 4.01 0.05 -1.18
N ALA A 100 4.00 0.43 -2.46
CA ALA A 100 2.84 0.31 -3.34
C ALA A 100 2.26 -1.12 -3.29
N LYS A 101 3.12 -2.13 -3.29
CA LYS A 101 2.72 -3.53 -3.23
C LYS A 101 2.16 -3.96 -1.87
N ASN A 102 2.68 -3.41 -0.77
CA ASN A 102 2.43 -3.92 0.57
C ASN A 102 1.34 -3.17 1.37
N MET A 103 0.85 -2.00 0.91
CA MET A 103 -0.16 -1.21 1.64
C MET A 103 -1.43 -2.00 2.03
N HIS A 104 -1.89 -2.95 1.20
CA HIS A 104 -3.07 -3.75 1.57
C HIS A 104 -2.89 -4.61 2.81
N ILE A 105 -1.65 -4.90 3.21
CA ILE A 105 -1.35 -5.77 4.36
C ILE A 105 -1.52 -5.00 5.66
N ALA A 106 -1.36 -3.68 5.62
CA ALA A 106 -1.49 -2.80 6.78
C ALA A 106 -2.87 -2.88 7.42
N ARG A 107 -2.90 -2.75 8.74
CA ARG A 107 -4.12 -2.72 9.54
C ARG A 107 -4.02 -1.59 10.58
N PRO A 108 -4.90 -0.57 10.51
CA PRO A 108 -5.88 -0.31 9.44
C PRO A 108 -5.21 -0.02 8.09
N GLN A 109 -5.92 -0.25 6.97
CA GLN A 109 -5.40 0.06 5.65
C GLN A 109 -5.29 1.59 5.42
N PRO A 110 -4.33 2.06 4.58
CA PRO A 110 -4.27 3.45 4.19
C PRO A 110 -5.55 3.88 3.46
N PRO A 111 -5.94 5.16 3.57
CA PRO A 111 -7.12 5.66 2.87
C PRO A 111 -6.84 5.75 1.34
N PRO A 112 -7.89 5.76 0.49
CA PRO A 112 -7.75 5.76 -0.97
C PRO A 112 -6.83 6.84 -1.52
N GLU A 113 -6.82 8.03 -0.91
CA GLU A 113 -5.99 9.16 -1.32
C GLU A 113 -4.50 8.79 -1.36
N ILE A 114 -4.04 7.96 -0.42
CA ILE A 114 -2.63 7.54 -0.36
C ILE A 114 -2.30 6.57 -1.49
N ILE A 115 -3.11 5.53 -1.70
CA ILE A 115 -2.83 4.55 -2.76
C ILE A 115 -2.97 5.16 -4.16
N LEU A 116 -3.84 6.16 -4.34
CA LEU A 116 -3.99 6.89 -5.60
C LEU A 116 -2.72 7.66 -5.99
N ARG A 117 -1.89 8.09 -5.04
CA ARG A 117 -0.58 8.71 -5.33
C ARG A 117 0.41 7.71 -5.94
N TYR A 118 0.27 6.43 -5.62
CA TYR A 118 1.11 5.35 -6.15
C TYR A 118 0.51 4.68 -7.39
N ALA A 119 -0.81 4.78 -7.58
CA ALA A 119 -1.53 4.14 -8.66
C ALA A 119 -1.49 4.96 -9.95
N GLN A 120 -0.33 5.50 -10.33
CA GLN A 120 -0.17 6.39 -11.48
C GLN A 120 0.97 5.91 -12.39
N GLY A 121 0.75 6.04 -13.70
CA GLY A 121 1.74 5.70 -14.73
C GLY A 121 2.42 4.34 -14.51
N ASP A 122 3.76 4.34 -14.45
CA ASP A 122 4.58 3.13 -14.38
C ASP A 122 4.45 2.37 -13.04
N TYR A 123 4.02 3.07 -11.98
CA TYR A 123 3.87 2.49 -10.63
C TYR A 123 2.57 1.72 -10.47
N LEU A 124 1.59 1.90 -11.37
CA LEU A 124 0.28 1.27 -11.31
C LEU A 124 0.38 -0.25 -11.15
N LYS A 125 1.26 -0.90 -11.92
CA LYS A 125 1.44 -2.37 -11.89
C LYS A 125 1.82 -2.87 -10.49
N CYS A 126 2.64 -2.12 -9.76
CA CYS A 126 3.06 -2.47 -8.40
C CYS A 126 1.97 -2.16 -7.37
N SER A 127 1.22 -1.07 -7.56
CA SER A 127 0.17 -0.62 -6.64
C SER A 127 -1.12 -1.43 -6.73
N LEU A 128 -1.34 -2.17 -7.82
CA LEU A 128 -2.63 -2.78 -8.14
C LEU A 128 -3.19 -3.69 -7.03
N PRO A 129 -2.43 -4.62 -6.42
CA PRO A 129 -2.96 -5.44 -5.32
C PRO A 129 -3.46 -4.59 -4.15
N SER A 130 -2.73 -3.52 -3.84
CA SER A 130 -3.10 -2.59 -2.78
C SER A 130 -4.33 -1.77 -3.12
N LEU A 131 -4.38 -1.23 -4.33
CA LEU A 131 -5.54 -0.51 -4.85
C LEU A 131 -6.80 -1.37 -4.75
N LEU A 132 -6.73 -2.61 -5.27
CA LEU A 132 -7.88 -3.51 -5.27
C LEU A 132 -8.37 -3.82 -3.86
N SER A 133 -7.47 -4.15 -2.94
CA SER A 133 -7.86 -4.48 -1.57
C SER A 133 -8.45 -3.29 -0.82
N ILE A 134 -7.84 -2.10 -0.95
CA ILE A 134 -8.31 -0.88 -0.28
C ILE A 134 -9.71 -0.52 -0.77
N TYR A 135 -9.94 -0.50 -2.09
CA TYR A 135 -11.25 -0.19 -2.66
C TYR A 135 -12.30 -1.25 -2.35
N HIS A 136 -11.91 -2.53 -2.33
CA HIS A 136 -12.80 -3.61 -1.90
C HIS A 136 -13.24 -3.46 -0.43
N ASN A 137 -12.42 -2.85 0.43
CA ASN A 137 -12.76 -2.66 1.84
C ASN A 137 -13.45 -1.33 2.14
N LEU A 138 -13.71 -0.50 1.13
CA LEU A 138 -14.51 0.72 1.31
C LEU A 138 -15.95 0.41 1.68
N SER A 139 -16.49 1.23 2.58
CA SER A 139 -17.92 1.27 2.89
C SER A 139 -18.68 1.85 1.70
N ALA A 140 -19.95 1.43 1.54
CA ALA A 140 -20.80 1.93 0.45
C ALA A 140 -20.91 3.47 0.44
N ALA A 141 -20.98 4.10 1.62
CA ALA A 141 -21.03 5.56 1.75
C ALA A 141 -19.80 6.26 1.16
N CYS A 142 -18.60 5.69 1.36
CA CYS A 142 -17.36 6.24 0.82
C CYS A 142 -17.14 5.85 -0.64
N SER A 143 -17.65 4.68 -1.08
CA SER A 143 -17.39 4.13 -2.41
C SER A 143 -17.78 5.09 -3.54
N VAL A 144 -18.93 5.77 -3.46
CA VAL A 144 -19.40 6.66 -4.53
C VAL A 144 -18.39 7.77 -4.83
N LYS A 145 -17.85 8.42 -3.78
CA LYS A 145 -16.85 9.49 -3.90
C LYS A 145 -15.61 8.98 -4.64
N TYR A 146 -15.00 7.91 -4.16
CA TYR A 146 -13.72 7.42 -4.68
C TYR A 146 -13.84 6.71 -6.04
N ILE A 147 -14.98 6.07 -6.32
CA ILE A 147 -15.25 5.53 -7.66
C ILE A 147 -15.38 6.67 -8.67
N SER A 148 -16.07 7.76 -8.32
CA SER A 148 -16.12 8.96 -9.15
C SER A 148 -14.75 9.55 -9.44
N GLU A 149 -13.85 9.52 -8.45
CA GLU A 149 -12.47 10.01 -8.59
C GLU A 149 -11.66 9.12 -9.55
N LEU A 150 -11.78 7.79 -9.44
CA LEU A 150 -11.14 6.85 -10.37
C LEU A 150 -11.68 6.94 -11.79
N LEU A 151 -12.98 7.22 -11.98
CA LEU A 151 -13.57 7.40 -13.31
C LEU A 151 -13.01 8.63 -14.03
N ASN A 152 -12.59 9.66 -13.28
CA ASN A 152 -11.92 10.84 -13.82
C ASN A 152 -10.39 10.67 -13.95
N ALA A 153 -9.84 9.54 -13.51
CA ALA A 153 -8.42 9.26 -13.62
C ALA A 153 -8.03 8.69 -15.00
N GLN A 154 -6.77 8.31 -15.17
CA GLN A 154 -6.26 7.70 -16.41
C GLN A 154 -7.04 6.42 -16.77
N VAL A 155 -7.18 6.12 -18.07
CA VAL A 155 -7.97 4.98 -18.61
C VAL A 155 -7.65 3.65 -17.93
N SER A 156 -6.38 3.43 -17.57
CA SER A 156 -5.92 2.24 -16.85
C SER A 156 -6.58 2.04 -15.49
N LEU A 157 -6.97 3.13 -14.80
CA LEU A 157 -7.70 3.13 -13.54
C LEU A 157 -9.22 3.10 -13.74
N GLN A 158 -9.73 3.73 -14.81
CA GLN A 158 -11.17 3.79 -15.09
C GLN A 158 -11.80 2.39 -15.19
N LYS A 159 -11.11 1.42 -15.80
CA LYS A 159 -11.59 0.02 -15.85
C LYS A 159 -11.80 -0.60 -14.46
N HIS A 160 -10.99 -0.20 -13.47
CA HIS A 160 -11.16 -0.65 -12.09
C HIS A 160 -12.32 0.06 -11.42
N ALA A 161 -12.49 1.35 -11.68
CA ALA A 161 -13.65 2.13 -11.25
C ALA A 161 -14.97 1.49 -11.73
N ILE A 162 -15.02 1.12 -13.01
CA ILE A 162 -16.18 0.43 -13.60
C ILE A 162 -16.44 -0.90 -12.90
N ARG A 163 -15.41 -1.70 -12.60
CA ARG A 163 -15.60 -2.94 -11.84
C ARG A 163 -16.11 -2.67 -10.43
N PHE A 164 -15.58 -1.65 -9.75
CA PHE A 164 -15.99 -1.32 -8.38
C PHE A 164 -17.41 -0.80 -8.30
N SER A 165 -17.91 -0.05 -9.29
CA SER A 165 -19.28 0.44 -9.28
C SER A 165 -20.29 -0.71 -9.23
N PHE A 166 -20.09 -1.77 -10.02
CA PHE A 166 -20.95 -2.96 -9.99
C PHE A 166 -20.86 -3.76 -8.68
N ILE A 167 -19.72 -3.70 -7.99
CA ILE A 167 -19.52 -4.42 -6.71
C ILE A 167 -20.07 -3.62 -5.52
N LYS A 168 -20.00 -2.28 -5.58
CA LYS A 168 -20.17 -1.40 -4.41
C LYS A 168 -21.40 -0.52 -4.45
N MET A 169 -21.99 -0.30 -5.61
CA MET A 169 -23.11 0.62 -5.79
C MET A 169 -24.38 -0.12 -6.17
N LYS A 170 -25.53 0.53 -5.98
CA LYS A 170 -26.80 -0.03 -6.46
C LYS A 170 -26.89 0.15 -7.97
N ILE A 171 -27.49 -0.82 -8.66
CA ILE A 171 -27.55 -0.85 -10.14
C ILE A 171 -28.16 0.43 -10.72
N HIS A 172 -29.18 1.02 -10.10
CA HIS A 172 -29.82 2.25 -10.58
C HIS A 172 -28.97 3.53 -10.37
N GLU A 173 -27.98 3.50 -9.47
CA GLU A 173 -27.08 4.63 -9.21
C GLU A 173 -25.93 4.69 -10.24
N ILE A 174 -25.57 3.55 -10.85
CA ILE A 174 -24.43 3.45 -11.77
C ILE A 174 -24.63 4.30 -13.04
N PRO A 175 -25.76 4.23 -13.76
CA PRO A 175 -25.99 5.07 -14.94
C PRO A 175 -25.94 6.56 -14.61
N ILE A 176 -26.48 6.96 -13.45
CA ILE A 176 -26.50 8.36 -12.99
C ILE A 176 -25.06 8.85 -12.77
N LEU A 177 -24.22 8.04 -12.11
CA LEU A 177 -22.82 8.36 -11.90
C LEU A 177 -22.06 8.50 -13.23
N TYR A 178 -22.24 7.55 -14.14
CA TYR A 178 -21.53 7.56 -15.42
C TYR A 178 -21.95 8.71 -16.31
N ALA A 179 -23.25 8.99 -16.41
CA ALA A 179 -23.77 10.15 -17.14
C ALA A 179 -23.18 11.46 -16.60
N LYS A 180 -23.12 11.60 -15.26
CA LYS A 180 -22.50 12.75 -14.61
C LYS A 180 -21.03 12.89 -15.01
N VAL A 181 -20.22 11.84 -14.82
CA VAL A 181 -18.78 11.90 -15.10
C VAL A 181 -18.50 12.17 -16.59
N TRP A 182 -19.18 11.47 -17.49
CA TRP A 182 -18.95 11.60 -18.93
C TRP A 182 -19.47 12.91 -19.52
N SER A 183 -20.46 13.54 -18.91
CA SER A 183 -20.89 14.89 -19.31
C SER A 183 -19.84 15.97 -19.00
N THR A 184 -19.00 15.73 -17.99
CA THR A 184 -17.94 16.65 -17.55
C THR A 184 -16.57 16.37 -18.18
N SER A 185 -16.31 15.15 -18.65
CA SER A 185 -15.07 14.81 -19.34
C SER A 185 -15.11 15.32 -20.78
N LYS A 186 -14.48 16.46 -21.03
CA LYS A 186 -14.12 16.94 -22.38
C LYS A 186 -12.75 16.39 -22.79
#